data_AF-A0A9P1HLH7-F1
#
_entry.id   AF-A0A9P1HLH7-F1
#
_cell.length_a   1.000
_cell.length_b   1.000
_cell.length_c   1.000
_cell.angle_alpha   90.00
_cell.angle_beta   90.00
_cell.angle_gamma   90.00
#
_symmetry.space_group_name_H-M   'P 1'
#
loop_
_entity.id
_entity.type
_entity.pdbx_description
1 polymer ?
#
loop_
_entity_poly.entity_id
_entity_poly.type
_entity_poly.pdbx_seq_one_letter_code
_entity_poly.pdbx_strand_id
1 'polypeptide(L)'
;MENALEESAITFFSKMYPSSKIDFEPKPDGSQAGIMVMITCNDEKTKYYMKTYHHSCLPMTLEDISNQNMPDLRKMFAYRVLELIGVGPLVFFPYYAGSTYCPFIATEEVCEFEELYKLEDVSLKNKIVVEVIHFQSFSY
;
A
#
# COMPACT_ATOMS: atom_id res chain seq x y z
N MET A 1 3.18 -8.18 -15.87
CA MET A 1 3.68 -7.60 -14.61
C MET A 1 2.61 -7.66 -13.53
N GLU A 2 1.34 -7.39 -13.88
CA GLU A 2 0.16 -7.61 -13.00
C GLU A 2 0.09 -9.04 -12.44
N ASN A 3 0.31 -10.07 -13.27
CA ASN A 3 0.21 -11.47 -12.83
C ASN A 3 1.04 -11.81 -11.58
N ALA A 4 2.28 -11.33 -11.43
CA ALA A 4 3.12 -11.68 -10.28
C ALA A 4 2.64 -11.01 -8.98
N LEU A 5 2.10 -9.80 -9.08
CA LEU A 5 1.55 -9.07 -7.93
C LEU A 5 0.20 -9.66 -7.51
N GLU A 6 -0.64 -10.03 -8.47
CA GLU A 6 -1.92 -10.72 -8.24
C GLU A 6 -1.70 -12.12 -7.65
N GLU A 7 -0.78 -12.92 -8.18
CA GLU A 7 -0.43 -14.25 -7.63
C GLU A 7 0.02 -14.16 -6.16
N SER A 8 0.81 -13.13 -5.84
CA SER A 8 1.21 -12.92 -4.46
C SER A 8 0.06 -12.47 -3.57
N ALA A 9 -0.81 -11.57 -4.07
CA ALA A 9 -2.02 -11.18 -3.37
C ALA A 9 -2.89 -12.40 -3.03
N ILE A 10 -3.11 -13.29 -4.00
CA ILE A 10 -3.85 -14.55 -3.80
C ILE A 10 -3.18 -15.38 -2.70
N THR A 11 -1.87 -15.57 -2.79
CA THR A 11 -1.11 -16.39 -1.83
C THR A 11 -1.19 -15.84 -0.41
N PHE A 12 -1.07 -14.53 -0.26
CA PHE A 12 -1.11 -13.85 1.04
C PHE A 12 -2.52 -13.85 1.62
N PHE A 13 -3.50 -13.35 0.87
CA PHE A 13 -4.86 -13.19 1.37
C PHE A 13 -5.62 -14.51 1.50
N SER A 14 -5.31 -15.54 0.71
CA SER A 14 -5.91 -16.87 0.93
C SER A 14 -5.50 -17.49 2.27
N LYS A 15 -4.33 -17.12 2.80
CA LYS A 15 -3.88 -17.56 4.15
C LYS A 15 -4.57 -16.75 5.25
N MET A 16 -4.76 -15.45 5.03
CA MET A 16 -5.37 -14.54 6.01
C MET A 16 -6.90 -14.69 6.07
N TYR A 17 -7.53 -14.94 4.93
CA TYR A 17 -8.97 -15.08 4.74
C TYR A 17 -9.27 -16.40 4.04
N PRO A 18 -9.22 -17.54 4.76
CA PRO A 18 -9.59 -18.83 4.21
C PRO A 18 -10.99 -18.81 3.61
N SER A 19 -11.16 -19.43 2.44
CA SER A 19 -12.45 -19.51 1.73
C SER A 19 -13.05 -18.19 1.26
N SER A 20 -12.28 -17.10 1.28
CA SER A 20 -12.68 -15.82 0.67
C SER A 20 -12.61 -15.86 -0.85
N LYS A 21 -13.42 -15.03 -1.51
CA LYS A 21 -13.26 -14.70 -2.92
C LYS A 21 -12.33 -13.50 -3.06
N ILE A 22 -11.35 -13.59 -3.94
CA ILE A 22 -10.37 -12.54 -4.21
C ILE A 22 -10.59 -12.04 -5.64
N ASP A 23 -10.89 -10.76 -5.78
CA ASP A 23 -11.05 -10.06 -7.07
C ASP A 23 -10.05 -8.90 -7.17
N PHE A 24 -9.77 -8.46 -8.40
CA PHE A 24 -8.81 -7.40 -8.68
C PHE A 24 -9.46 -6.26 -9.44
N GLU A 25 -9.12 -5.03 -9.06
CA GLU A 25 -9.53 -3.81 -9.77
C GLU A 25 -8.29 -2.96 -10.10
N PRO A 26 -8.27 -2.29 -11.28
CA PRO A 26 -7.25 -1.31 -11.55
C PRO A 26 -7.36 -0.15 -10.56
N LYS A 27 -6.22 0.36 -10.12
CA LYS A 27 -6.18 1.51 -9.22
C LYS A 27 -6.81 2.74 -9.90
N PRO A 28 -7.77 3.42 -9.27
CA PRO A 28 -8.47 4.53 -9.91
C PRO A 28 -7.61 5.78 -10.13
N ASP A 29 -6.57 6.03 -9.30
CA ASP A 29 -5.73 7.23 -9.47
C ASP A 29 -4.34 7.18 -8.79
N GLY A 30 -3.39 7.99 -9.26
CA GLY A 30 -2.08 8.25 -8.61
C GLY A 30 -0.82 7.76 -9.35
N SER A 31 0.33 8.35 -9.00
CA SER A 31 1.61 8.22 -9.73
C SER A 31 2.35 6.88 -9.58
N GLN A 32 1.99 6.07 -8.58
CA GLN A 32 2.60 4.76 -8.34
C GLN A 32 1.70 3.63 -8.85
N ALA A 33 2.28 2.78 -9.69
CA ALA A 33 1.69 1.53 -10.13
C ALA A 33 1.31 0.66 -8.92
N GLY A 34 0.12 0.07 -8.97
CA GLY A 34 -0.43 -0.79 -7.93
C GLY A 34 -1.77 -1.36 -8.37
N ILE A 35 -2.29 -2.29 -7.58
CA ILE A 35 -3.57 -2.95 -7.82
C ILE A 35 -4.48 -2.75 -6.61
N MET A 36 -5.79 -2.73 -6.85
CA MET A 36 -6.78 -2.87 -5.78
C MET A 36 -7.16 -4.34 -5.68
N VAL A 37 -7.14 -4.87 -4.46
CA VAL A 37 -7.54 -6.25 -4.16
C VAL A 37 -8.80 -6.19 -3.33
N MET A 38 -9.85 -6.85 -3.80
CA MET A 38 -11.13 -6.96 -3.11
C MET A 38 -11.26 -8.37 -2.53
N ILE A 39 -11.39 -8.45 -1.21
CA ILE A 39 -11.61 -9.69 -0.48
C ILE A 39 -13.07 -9.74 -0.07
N THR A 40 -13.79 -10.76 -0.52
CA THR A 40 -15.17 -11.03 -0.09
C THR A 40 -15.17 -12.25 0.82
N CYS A 41 -15.54 -12.08 2.08
CA CYS A 41 -15.65 -13.14 3.07
C CYS A 41 -16.99 -12.99 3.82
N ASN A 42 -17.83 -14.02 3.85
CA ASN A 42 -19.14 -13.99 4.53
C ASN A 42 -20.01 -12.77 4.15
N ASP A 43 -20.06 -12.44 2.85
CA ASP A 43 -20.74 -11.25 2.29
C ASP A 43 -20.17 -9.87 2.70
N GLU A 44 -19.13 -9.83 3.54
CA GLU A 44 -18.37 -8.63 3.83
C GLU A 44 -17.26 -8.42 2.79
N LYS A 45 -17.08 -7.17 2.38
CA LYS A 45 -16.07 -6.77 1.41
C LYS A 45 -15.03 -5.88 2.05
N THR A 46 -13.78 -6.30 1.98
CA THR A 46 -12.62 -5.50 2.40
C THR A 46 -11.76 -5.23 1.19
N LYS A 47 -11.32 -3.97 1.04
CA LYS A 47 -10.46 -3.55 -0.06
C LYS A 47 -9.07 -3.24 0.45
N TYR A 48 -8.08 -3.71 -0.30
CA TYR A 48 -6.67 -3.47 -0.03
C TYR A 48 -6.03 -2.82 -1.24
N TYR A 49 -5.35 -1.70 -1.02
CA TYR A 49 -4.46 -1.12 -2.01
C TYR A 49 -3.08 -1.77 -1.89
N MET A 50 -2.63 -2.39 -2.98
CA MET A 50 -1.32 -3.01 -3.07
C MET A 50 -0.39 -2.24 -4.01
N LYS A 51 0.80 -1.91 -3.53
CA LYS A 51 1.85 -1.28 -4.34
C LYS A 51 3.21 -1.89 -4.10
N THR A 52 3.99 -2.00 -5.16
CA THR A 52 5.37 -2.46 -5.13
C THR A 52 6.30 -1.37 -4.56
N TYR A 53 7.42 -1.74 -3.96
CA TYR A 53 8.41 -0.76 -3.47
C TYR A 53 9.08 0.01 -4.61
N HIS A 54 9.23 -0.65 -5.77
CA HIS A 54 9.83 -0.11 -7.00
C HIS A 54 8.86 -0.26 -8.17
N HIS A 55 9.16 0.39 -9.30
CA HIS A 55 8.31 0.39 -10.50
C HIS A 55 8.12 -1.00 -11.16
N SER A 56 8.76 -2.06 -10.67
CA SER A 56 8.62 -3.40 -11.24
C SER A 56 8.87 -4.52 -10.23
N CYS A 57 8.08 -5.59 -10.34
CA CYS A 57 8.45 -6.91 -9.83
C CYS A 57 9.25 -7.60 -10.92
N LEU A 58 10.56 -7.66 -10.73
CA LEU A 58 11.49 -8.29 -11.67
C LEU A 58 11.82 -9.71 -11.21
N PRO A 59 12.00 -10.66 -12.14
CA PRO A 59 12.67 -11.91 -11.80
C PRO A 59 14.11 -11.56 -11.40
N MET A 60 14.37 -11.51 -10.10
CA MET A 60 15.68 -11.20 -9.55
C MET A 60 16.47 -12.48 -9.32
N THR A 61 17.72 -12.50 -9.77
CA THR A 61 18.71 -13.47 -9.31
C THR A 61 19.20 -13.12 -7.91
N LEU A 62 19.81 -14.06 -7.19
CA LEU A 62 20.37 -13.82 -5.85
C LEU A 62 21.39 -12.65 -5.82
N GLU A 63 22.09 -12.39 -6.92
CA GLU A 63 23.02 -11.27 -7.05
C GLU A 63 22.29 -9.92 -7.18
N ASP A 64 21.13 -9.89 -7.82
CA ASP A 64 20.29 -8.68 -7.96
C ASP A 64 19.72 -8.23 -6.60
N ILE A 65 19.38 -9.18 -5.72
CA ILE A 65 18.87 -8.91 -4.36
C ILE A 65 19.90 -8.14 -3.51
N SER A 66 21.20 -8.39 -3.74
CA SER A 66 22.28 -7.73 -2.99
C SER A 66 22.60 -6.32 -3.49
N ASN A 67 22.34 -6.05 -4.78
CA ASN A 67 22.78 -4.83 -5.45
C ASN A 67 21.66 -3.82 -5.72
N GLN A 68 20.39 -4.23 -5.75
CA GLN A 68 19.24 -3.33 -5.85
C GLN A 68 18.00 -3.89 -5.13
N ASN A 69 17.18 -2.98 -4.58
CA ASN A 69 15.76 -3.20 -4.23
C ASN A 69 15.43 -3.97 -2.94
N MET A 70 16.15 -3.70 -1.84
CA MET A 70 15.59 -3.97 -0.52
C MET A 70 14.36 -3.07 -0.27
N PRO A 71 13.31 -3.59 0.40
CA PRO A 71 12.22 -2.76 0.90
C PRO A 71 12.77 -1.54 1.64
N ASP A 72 12.27 -0.34 1.30
CA ASP A 72 12.67 0.87 2.00
C ASP A 72 12.20 0.79 3.46
N LEU A 73 13.12 0.42 4.35
CA LEU A 73 12.85 0.23 5.78
C LEU A 73 12.34 1.52 6.43
N ARG A 74 12.75 2.70 5.96
CA ARG A 74 12.25 3.98 6.49
C ARG A 74 10.79 4.17 6.12
N LYS A 75 10.43 3.84 4.88
CA LYS A 75 9.03 3.86 4.42
C LYS A 75 8.18 2.84 5.18
N MET A 76 8.65 1.61 5.36
CA MET A 76 7.94 0.59 6.15
C MET A 76 7.74 1.03 7.60
N PHE A 77 8.79 1.57 8.22
CA PHE A 77 8.73 2.11 9.57
C PHE A 77 7.68 3.23 9.67
N ALA A 78 7.69 4.18 8.74
CA ALA A 78 6.70 5.26 8.72
C ALA A 78 5.27 4.72 8.61
N TYR A 79 5.00 3.80 7.69
CA TYR A 79 3.67 3.17 7.58
C TYR A 79 3.25 2.48 8.89
N ARG A 80 4.15 1.72 9.52
CA ARG A 80 3.85 1.03 10.78
C ARG A 80 3.60 2.00 11.93
N VAL A 81 4.38 3.08 12.02
CA VAL A 81 4.15 4.12 13.03
C VAL A 81 2.80 4.79 12.84
N LEU A 82 2.46 5.16 11.60
CA LEU A 82 1.17 5.82 11.29
C LEU A 82 -0.03 4.94 11.65
N GLU A 83 0.05 3.64 11.34
CA GLU A 83 -0.95 2.66 11.76
C GLU A 83 -1.04 2.57 13.30
N LEU A 84 0.10 2.44 14.01
CA LEU A 84 0.13 2.28 15.47
C LEU A 84 -0.43 3.48 16.23
N ILE A 85 -0.25 4.69 15.71
CA ILE A 85 -0.81 5.91 16.33
C ILE A 85 -2.24 6.22 15.87
N GLY A 86 -2.85 5.36 15.03
CA GLY A 86 -4.24 5.47 14.59
C GLY A 86 -4.51 6.55 13.55
N VAL A 87 -3.48 7.05 12.86
CA VAL A 87 -3.62 8.08 11.80
C VAL A 87 -3.38 7.53 10.40
N GLY A 88 -2.94 6.28 10.29
CA GLY A 88 -2.70 5.57 9.03
C GLY A 88 -3.59 4.34 8.87
N PRO A 89 -3.69 3.80 7.64
CA PRO A 89 -4.44 2.57 7.39
C PRO A 89 -3.76 1.35 8.01
N LEU A 90 -4.53 0.28 8.22
CA LEU A 90 -3.97 -1.04 8.50
C LEU A 90 -2.99 -1.41 7.38
N VAL A 91 -1.78 -1.81 7.74
CA VAL A 91 -0.70 -2.04 6.79
C VAL A 91 -0.06 -3.41 6.95
N PHE A 92 0.10 -4.08 5.82
CA PHE A 92 0.87 -5.30 5.69
C PHE A 92 2.09 -5.06 4.80
N PHE A 93 3.15 -5.83 5.07
CA PHE A 93 4.36 -5.86 4.26
C PHE A 93 4.59 -7.27 3.73
N PRO A 94 3.74 -7.77 2.83
CA PRO A 94 3.82 -9.16 2.43
C PRO A 94 5.06 -9.39 1.58
N TYR A 95 5.55 -10.61 1.70
CA TYR A 95 6.74 -11.07 1.00
C TYR A 95 6.39 -12.28 0.15
N TYR A 96 6.57 -12.16 -1.16
CA TYR A 96 6.45 -13.29 -2.07
C TYR A 96 7.82 -13.91 -2.35
N ALA A 97 8.00 -15.16 -1.94
CA ALA A 97 9.07 -16.03 -2.41
C ALA A 97 8.48 -17.10 -3.33
N GLY A 98 8.19 -16.73 -4.58
CA GLY A 98 7.87 -17.65 -5.67
C GLY A 98 8.96 -17.63 -6.75
N SER A 99 8.56 -17.79 -8.01
CA SER A 99 9.48 -17.67 -9.17
C SER A 99 9.94 -16.24 -9.46
N THR A 100 9.26 -15.24 -8.88
CA THR A 100 9.57 -13.82 -9.01
C THR A 100 9.60 -13.18 -7.64
N TYR A 101 10.64 -12.39 -7.35
CA TYR A 101 10.75 -11.64 -6.11
C TYR A 101 9.87 -10.38 -6.20
N CYS A 102 8.85 -10.29 -5.35
CA CYS A 102 7.87 -9.20 -5.42
C CYS A 102 7.47 -8.76 -3.99
N PRO A 103 8.27 -7.88 -3.35
CA PRO A 103 7.89 -7.25 -2.09
C PRO A 103 6.91 -6.11 -2.38
N PHE A 104 5.88 -5.98 -1.55
CA PHE A 104 4.89 -4.91 -1.67
C PHE A 104 4.41 -4.44 -0.30
N ILE A 105 3.68 -3.33 -0.34
CA ILE A 105 2.94 -2.77 0.77
C ILE A 105 1.46 -2.96 0.42
N ALA A 106 0.70 -3.58 1.32
CA ALA A 106 -0.74 -3.66 1.22
C ALA A 106 -1.35 -2.80 2.34
N THR A 107 -2.21 -1.85 2.00
CA THR A 107 -2.93 -1.02 2.97
C THR A 107 -4.43 -1.21 2.81
N GLU A 108 -5.16 -1.39 3.89
CA GLU A 108 -6.61 -1.41 3.85
C GLU A 108 -7.15 -0.06 3.36
N GLU A 109 -8.15 -0.08 2.48
CA GLU A 109 -8.81 1.12 2.01
C GLU A 109 -9.68 1.70 3.13
N VAL A 110 -9.46 2.98 3.42
CA VAL A 110 -10.26 3.72 4.39
C VAL A 110 -11.40 4.39 3.61
N CYS A 111 -12.61 3.85 3.70
CA CYS A 111 -13.77 4.29 2.92
C CYS A 111 -14.17 5.77 3.12
N GLU A 112 -13.79 6.36 4.24
CA GLU A 112 -14.13 7.74 4.63
C GLU A 112 -12.96 8.71 4.39
N PHE A 113 -11.92 8.28 3.68
CA PHE A 113 -10.77 9.12 3.41
C PHE A 113 -11.07 10.14 2.30
N GLU A 114 -11.04 11.41 2.65
CA GLU A 114 -11.14 12.52 1.70
C GLU A 114 -9.76 13.13 1.43
N GLU A 115 -9.38 13.16 0.15
CA GLU A 115 -8.11 13.78 -0.25
C GLU A 115 -8.13 15.29 0.02
N LEU A 116 -7.02 15.83 0.52
CA LEU A 116 -6.90 17.24 0.91
C LEU A 116 -7.37 18.24 -0.16
N TYR A 117 -7.19 17.92 -1.45
CA TYR A 117 -7.62 18.81 -2.52
C TYR A 117 -9.13 18.74 -2.80
N LYS A 118 -9.80 17.64 -2.42
CA LYS A 118 -11.24 17.41 -2.56
C LYS A 118 -12.06 18.07 -1.44
N LEU A 119 -11.44 18.33 -0.28
CA LEU A 119 -12.07 19.06 0.83
C LEU A 119 -12.70 20.38 0.37
N GLU A 120 -14.02 20.48 0.56
CA GLU A 120 -14.82 21.67 0.24
C GLU A 120 -14.59 22.81 1.25
N ASP A 121 -14.25 22.49 2.51
CA ASP A 121 -13.96 23.49 3.54
C ASP A 121 -12.59 24.14 3.31
N VAL A 122 -12.62 25.30 2.66
CA VAL A 122 -11.44 26.13 2.36
C VAL A 122 -10.70 26.58 3.62
N SER A 123 -11.42 26.82 4.74
CA SER A 123 -10.80 27.25 5.99
C SER A 123 -10.02 26.11 6.63
N LEU A 124 -10.60 24.92 6.68
CA LEU A 124 -9.94 23.71 7.15
C LEU A 124 -8.74 23.35 6.26
N LYS A 125 -8.93 23.41 4.94
CA LYS A 125 -7.87 23.16 3.95
C LYS A 125 -6.68 24.11 4.14
N ASN A 126 -6.92 25.41 4.31
CA ASN A 126 -5.87 26.39 4.58
C ASN A 126 -5.17 26.13 5.91
N LYS A 127 -5.91 25.79 6.96
CA LYS A 127 -5.32 25.45 8.27
C LYS A 127 -4.39 24.24 8.18
N ILE A 128 -4.82 23.16 7.53
CA ILE A 128 -4.01 21.94 7.33
C ILE A 128 -2.76 22.26 6.50
N VAL A 129 -2.89 23.01 5.40
CA VAL A 129 -1.74 23.40 4.55
C VAL A 129 -0.73 24.22 5.34
N VAL A 130 -1.19 25.20 6.14
CA VAL A 130 -0.31 26.02 6.98
C VAL A 130 0.40 25.18 8.05
N GLU A 131 -0.31 24.24 8.69
CA GLU A 131 0.28 23.31 9.66
C GLU A 131 1.37 22.43 9.02
N VAL A 132 1.13 21.90 7.81
CA VAL A 132 2.13 21.10 7.08
C VAL A 132 3.38 21.92 6.71
N ILE A 133 3.22 23.18 6.29
CA ILE A 133 4.34 24.09 6.00
C ILE A 133 5.14 24.39 7.28
N HIS A 134 4.45 24.56 8.42
CA HIS A 134 5.11 24.76 9.71
C HIS A 134 5.88 23.51 10.17
N PHE A 135 5.39 22.31 9.87
CA PHE A 135 6.14 21.08 10.16
C PHE A 135 7.38 20.92 9.27
N GLN A 136 7.33 21.34 8.00
CA GLN A 136 8.49 21.29 7.09
C GLN A 136 9.60 22.29 7.47
N SER A 137 9.29 23.33 8.25
CA SER A 137 10.27 24.34 8.68
C SER A 137 11.06 23.95 9.94
N PHE A 138 10.85 22.75 10.50
CA PHE A 138 11.61 22.20 11.63
C PHE A 138 12.50 21.00 11.28
N SER A 139 12.98 20.91 10.04
CA SER A 139 14.01 19.92 9.67
C SER A 139 15.38 20.61 9.59
N TYR A 140 16.12 20.60 10.71
CA TYR A 140 17.54 21.00 10.81
C TYR A 140 18.47 19.85 10.41
#